data_AF-A0A0G3VIW3-F1
#
_entry.id   AF-A0A0G3VIW3-F1
#
_cell.length_a   1.000
_cell.length_b   1.000
_cell.length_c   1.000
_cell.angle_alpha   90.00
_cell.angle_beta   90.00
_cell.angle_gamma   90.00
#
_symmetry.space_group_name_H-M   'P 1'
#
loop_
_entity.id
_entity.type
_entity.pdbx_description
1 polymer ?
#
loop_
_entity_poly.entity_id
_entity_poly.type
_entity_poly.pdbx_seq_one_letter_code
_entity_poly.pdbx_strand_id
1 'polypeptide(L)' 'LLRGGPSHGRQFYDWLFNVLYPGQKAMRPEDVAVAVRLYCAEAVRSGITTINDNADSAIYPGNIEAAMAVYGEVGVRV' A
#
# COMPACT_ATOMS: atom_id res chain seq x y z
N LEU A 1 2.75 -2.26 -4.63
CA LEU A 1 3.68 -2.31 -5.79
C LEU A 1 5.01 -3.03 -5.51
N LEU A 2 5.45 -3.18 -4.25
CA LEU A 2 6.74 -3.79 -3.90
C LEU A 2 6.75 -5.33 -3.89
N ARG A 3 5.92 -5.99 -4.71
CA ARG A 3 5.86 -7.46 -4.84
C ARG A 3 6.26 -7.90 -6.26
N GLY A 4 6.40 -9.21 -6.49
CA GLY A 4 6.74 -9.75 -7.81
C GLY A 4 8.23 -9.78 -8.14
N GLY A 5 9.09 -9.91 -7.13
CA GLY A 5 10.55 -10.00 -7.30
C GLY A 5 11.34 -9.29 -6.21
N PRO A 6 11.17 -7.98 -5.98
CA PRO A 6 12.10 -7.19 -5.14
C PRO A 6 12.17 -7.59 -3.64
N SER A 7 11.11 -8.17 -3.09
CA SER A 7 10.92 -8.32 -1.63
C SER A 7 11.36 -9.65 -1.00
N HIS A 8 11.72 -10.68 -1.77
CA HIS A 8 11.98 -12.02 -1.22
C HIS A 8 13.44 -12.25 -0.81
N GLY A 9 13.68 -13.27 0.02
CA GLY A 9 15.04 -13.76 0.34
C GLY A 9 15.85 -12.91 1.30
N ARG A 10 15.19 -12.05 2.10
CA ARG A 10 15.82 -11.07 2.98
C ARG A 10 15.43 -11.27 4.44
N GLN A 11 16.33 -10.96 5.37
CA GLN A 11 15.98 -10.84 6.79
C GLN A 11 15.14 -9.59 7.04
N PHE A 12 14.46 -9.51 8.18
CA PHE A 12 13.52 -8.42 8.47
C PHE A 12 14.10 -7.02 8.21
N TYR A 13 15.22 -6.67 8.85
CA TYR A 13 15.82 -5.35 8.68
C TYR A 13 16.43 -5.13 7.29
N ASP A 14 16.92 -6.19 6.63
CA ASP A 14 17.36 -6.11 5.24
C ASP A 14 16.18 -5.77 4.32
N TRP A 15 15.07 -6.49 4.42
CA TRP A 15 13.84 -6.16 3.68
C TRP A 15 13.34 -4.74 3.99
N LEU A 16 13.33 -4.37 5.27
CA LEU A 16 12.81 -3.07 5.71
C LEU A 16 13.62 -1.90 5.12
N PHE A 17 14.94 -1.94 5.26
CA PHE A 17 15.81 -0.84 4.86
C PHE A 17 16.20 -0.87 3.37
N ASN A 18 16.26 -2.04 2.73
CA ASN A 18 16.66 -2.15 1.33
C ASN A 18 15.48 -2.30 0.36
N VAL A 19 14.24 -2.47 0.86
CA VAL A 19 13.05 -2.60 0.02
C VAL A 19 11.91 -1.69 0.47
N LEU A 20 11.38 -1.89 1.68
CA LEU A 20 10.14 -1.22 2.08
C LEU A 20 10.31 0.30 2.13
N TYR A 21 11.21 0.82 2.97
CA TYR A 21 11.39 2.25 3.15
C TYR A 21 11.80 3.01 1.87
N PRO A 22 12.83 2.58 1.11
CA PRO A 22 13.17 3.27 -0.13
C PRO A 22 12.07 3.14 -1.18
N GLY A 23 11.37 2.00 -1.24
CA GLY A 23 10.26 1.78 -2.16
C GLY A 23 9.06 2.67 -1.86
N GLN A 24 8.63 2.76 -0.59
CA GLN A 24 7.55 3.65 -0.14
C GLN A 24 7.89 5.11 -0.42
N LYS A 25 9.12 5.55 -0.11
CA LYS A 25 9.57 6.93 -0.34
C LYS A 25 9.58 7.31 -1.83
N ALA A 26 9.75 6.34 -2.72
CA ALA A 26 9.77 6.58 -4.16
C ALA A 26 8.37 6.67 -4.80
N MET A 27 7.33 6.23 -4.10
CA MET A 27 5.95 6.30 -4.61
C MET A 27 5.43 7.74 -4.56
N ARG A 28 4.80 8.16 -5.65
CA ARG A 28 4.02 9.40 -5.70
C ARG A 28 2.58 9.13 -5.26
N PRO A 29 1.79 10.17 -4.91
CA PRO A 29 0.39 9.99 -4.55
C PRO A 29 -0.44 9.23 -5.61
N GLU A 30 -0.12 9.39 -6.89
CA GLU A 30 -0.79 8.66 -7.97
C GLU A 30 -0.49 7.16 -7.94
N ASP A 31 0.74 6.78 -7.57
CA ASP A 31 1.13 5.38 -7.38
C ASP A 31 0.41 4.77 -6.17
N VAL A 32 0.23 5.56 -5.10
CA VAL A 32 -0.52 5.15 -3.89
C VAL A 32 -1.98 4.87 -4.23
N ALA A 33 -2.64 5.73 -5.01
CA ALA A 33 -4.01 5.50 -5.46
C ALA A 33 -4.15 4.18 -6.25
N VAL A 34 -3.20 3.91 -7.15
CA VAL A 34 -3.16 2.63 -7.89
C VAL A 34 -2.93 1.46 -6.94
N ALA A 35 -2.01 1.59 -5.98
CA ALA A 35 -1.69 0.55 -5.01
C ALA A 35 -2.89 0.18 -4.13
N VAL A 36 -3.63 1.17 -3.62
CA VAL A 36 -4.83 0.95 -2.80
C VAL A 36 -5.92 0.26 -3.60
N ARG A 37 -6.17 0.69 -4.85
CA ARG A 37 -7.17 0.05 -5.72
C ARG A 37 -6.81 -1.40 -6.03
N LEU A 38 -5.54 -1.66 -6.34
CA LEU A 38 -5.04 -3.02 -6.61
C LEU A 38 -5.22 -3.93 -5.37
N TYR A 39 -4.83 -3.44 -4.20
CA TYR A 39 -5.00 -4.17 -2.94
C TYR A 39 -6.47 -4.49 -2.69
N CYS A 40 -7.34 -3.48 -2.79
CA CYS A 40 -8.77 -3.66 -2.59
C CYS A 40 -9.40 -4.63 -3.60
N ALA A 41 -8.98 -4.59 -4.87
CA ALA A 41 -9.49 -5.52 -5.88
C ALA A 41 -9.17 -6.98 -5.51
N GLU A 42 -7.95 -7.26 -5.06
CA GLU A 42 -7.53 -8.59 -4.62
C GLU A 42 -8.23 -9.01 -3.31
N ALA A 43 -8.34 -8.08 -2.35
CA ALA A 43 -9.01 -8.29 -1.07
C ALA A 43 -10.51 -8.59 -1.23
N VAL A 44 -11.24 -7.75 -1.98
CA VAL A 44 -12.68 -7.94 -2.20
C VAL A 44 -12.96 -9.23 -2.95
N ARG A 45 -12.17 -9.56 -3.98
CA ARG A 45 -12.33 -10.82 -4.73
C ARG A 45 -12.07 -12.06 -3.89
N SER A 46 -11.29 -11.96 -2.82
CA SER A 46 -11.04 -13.04 -1.87
C SER A 46 -11.99 -13.05 -0.67
N GLY A 47 -12.95 -12.11 -0.60
CA GLY A 47 -13.97 -12.05 0.45
C GLY A 47 -13.59 -11.21 1.67
N ILE A 48 -12.48 -10.48 1.65
CA ILE A 48 -12.12 -9.53 2.71
C ILE A 48 -13.00 -8.29 2.60
N THR A 49 -13.62 -7.90 3.71
CA THR A 49 -14.55 -6.75 3.78
C THR A 49 -14.14 -5.69 4.81
N THR A 50 -13.18 -6.01 5.69
CA THR A 50 -12.59 -5.10 6.67
C THR A 50 -11.09 -5.21 6.61
N ILE A 51 -10.40 -4.08 6.46
CA ILE A 51 -8.96 -3.95 6.33
C ILE A 51 -8.45 -3.10 7.48
N ASN A 52 -7.48 -3.58 8.25
CA ASN A 52 -6.78 -2.73 9.21
C ASN A 52 -5.48 -2.25 8.55
N ASP A 53 -5.46 -1.02 8.05
CA ASP A 53 -4.31 -0.47 7.32
C ASP A 53 -3.33 0.26 8.27
N ASN A 54 -2.19 -0.37 8.53
CA ASN A 54 -1.10 0.22 9.31
C ASN A 54 -0.21 1.12 8.42
N ALA A 55 -0.68 2.34 8.15
CA ALA A 55 -0.08 3.25 7.18
C ALA A 55 1.30 3.84 7.60
N ASP A 56 2.39 3.13 7.28
CA ASP A 56 3.78 3.57 7.53
C ASP A 56 4.26 4.72 6.64
N SER A 57 3.56 5.01 5.53
CA SER A 57 3.91 6.03 4.54
C SER A 57 3.01 7.28 4.58
N ALA A 58 2.16 7.42 5.60
CA ALA A 58 1.26 8.56 5.79
C ALA A 58 1.98 9.91 5.99
N ILE A 59 3.28 9.87 6.32
CA ILE A 59 4.12 11.07 6.49
C ILE A 59 4.39 11.79 5.17
N TYR A 60 4.25 11.12 4.01
CA TYR A 60 4.53 11.73 2.71
C TYR A 60 3.32 12.55 2.21
N PRO A 61 3.52 13.81 1.79
CA PRO A 61 2.41 14.69 1.39
C PRO A 61 1.57 14.12 0.26
N GLY A 62 0.24 14.20 0.38
CA GLY A 62 -0.72 13.75 -0.64
C GLY A 62 -1.08 12.26 -0.57
N ASN A 63 -0.32 11.44 0.16
CA ASN A 63 -0.59 10.00 0.23
C ASN A 63 -1.90 9.69 0.96
N ILE A 64 -2.21 10.42 2.03
CA ILE A 64 -3.44 10.21 2.79
C ILE A 64 -4.66 10.52 1.92
N GLU A 65 -4.66 11.66 1.23
CA GLU A 65 -5.75 12.11 0.38
C GLU A 65 -5.97 11.14 -0.79
N ALA A 66 -4.89 10.71 -1.44
CA ALA A 66 -4.95 9.75 -2.53
C ALA A 66 -5.49 8.38 -2.08
N ALA A 67 -5.04 7.87 -0.94
CA ALA A 67 -5.52 6.60 -0.40
C ALA A 67 -6.99 6.68 0.03
N MET A 68 -7.37 7.72 0.77
CA MET A 68 -8.73 7.88 1.30
C MET A 68 -9.76 8.11 0.21
N ALA A 69 -9.42 8.83 -0.87
CA ALA A 69 -10.29 8.93 -2.04
C ALA A 69 -10.63 7.56 -2.64
N VAL A 70 -9.63 6.68 -2.76
CA VAL A 70 -9.86 5.33 -3.31
C VAL A 70 -10.59 4.43 -2.32
N TYR A 71 -10.24 4.43 -1.03
CA TYR A 71 -10.97 3.66 -0.02
C TYR A 71 -12.45 4.06 0.03
N GLY A 72 -12.75 5.37 -0.02
CA GLY A 72 -14.11 5.90 -0.07
C GLY A 72 -14.88 5.48 -1.33
N GLU A 73 -14.23 5.51 -2.50
CA GLU A 73 -14.84 5.06 -3.76
C GLU A 73 -15.11 3.55 -3.77
N VAL A 74 -14.16 2.75 -3.26
CA VAL A 74 -14.26 1.28 -3.22
C VAL A 74 -15.31 0.80 -2.22
N GLY A 75 -15.49 1.51 -1.09
CA GLY A 75 -16.50 1.19 -0.09
C GLY A 75 -16.15 0.02 0.86
N VAL A 76 -14.86 -0.32 0.99
CA VAL A 76 -14.39 -1.27 2.02
C VAL A 76 -14.40 -0.63 3.40
N ARG A 77 -14.56 -1.42 4.47
CA ARG A 77 -14.32 -0.95 5.84
C ARG A 77 -12.82 -0.90 6.08
N VAL A 78 -12.30 0.25 6.49
CA VAL A 78 -10.87 0.48 6.81
C VAL A 78 -10.77 1.09 8.20
#